data_AF-A0A117LT63-F1
#
_entry.id   AF-A0A117LT63-F1
#
_cell.length_a   1.000
_cell.length_b   1.000
_cell.length_c   1.000
_cell.angle_alpha   90.00
_cell.angle_beta   90.00
_cell.angle_gamma   90.00
#
_symmetry.space_group_name_H-M   'P 1'
#
loop_
_entity.id
_entity.type
_entity.pdbx_description
1 polymer ?
#
loop_
_entity_poly.entity_id
_entity_poly.type
_entity_poly.pdbx_seq_one_letter_code
_entity_poly.pdbx_strand_id
1 'polypeptide(L)'
;MLTISSQKIYGPKGAAALFIKNGVKIEPLLHGGGQEKGLRSSTENVPAIVGFAKAAEIAISTMEKEKERLTRLRDKIIETLTKEIPNCYLNGHPVKRIYNNINVRFSFVEGEAILFMLNSHGIAVSTASACSSPKLEPSHVLSAMGLKQEEAHGSIRISLGRWTKESEVNYLLKVLPEVVKKLREISPYK
;
A
#
# COMPACT_ATOMS: atom_id res chain seq x y z
N MET A 1 -5.91 7.61 -20.51
CA MET A 1 -4.55 7.08 -20.32
C MET A 1 -4.57 6.11 -19.15
N LEU A 2 -3.60 5.21 -19.03
CA LEU A 2 -3.45 4.30 -17.89
C LEU A 2 -1.96 4.17 -17.53
N THR A 3 -1.61 4.40 -16.28
CA THR A 3 -0.24 4.23 -15.77
C THR A 3 -0.08 2.86 -15.15
N ILE A 4 1.02 2.16 -15.48
CA ILE A 4 1.32 0.82 -14.98
C ILE A 4 2.76 0.82 -14.47
N SER A 5 2.97 0.28 -13.27
CA SER A 5 4.29 0.21 -12.63
C SER A 5 4.73 -1.25 -12.50
N SER A 6 5.87 -1.60 -13.07
CA SER A 6 6.43 -2.96 -13.06
C SER A 6 6.58 -3.54 -11.65
N GLN A 7 7.17 -2.75 -10.73
CA GLN A 7 7.38 -3.19 -9.34
C GLN A 7 6.10 -3.49 -8.54
N LYS A 8 4.92 -3.05 -9.02
CA LYS A 8 3.64 -3.35 -8.33
C LYS A 8 3.05 -4.69 -8.73
N ILE A 9 3.64 -5.34 -9.74
CA ILE A 9 3.31 -6.69 -10.18
C ILE A 9 4.53 -7.62 -10.07
N TYR A 10 5.43 -7.33 -9.13
CA TYR A 10 6.67 -8.08 -8.86
C TYR A 10 7.72 -8.07 -9.98
N GLY A 11 7.60 -7.16 -10.95
CA GLY A 11 8.66 -6.90 -11.92
C GLY A 11 9.77 -6.00 -11.37
N PRO A 12 10.82 -5.74 -12.17
CA PRO A 12 11.95 -4.91 -11.75
C PRO A 12 11.53 -3.45 -11.49
N LYS A 13 12.19 -2.81 -10.52
CA LYS A 13 12.13 -1.35 -10.35
C LYS A 13 12.75 -0.65 -11.56
N GLY A 14 12.35 0.59 -11.83
CA GLY A 14 12.89 1.37 -12.95
C GLY A 14 12.23 1.10 -14.31
N ALA A 15 11.18 0.27 -14.37
CA ALA A 15 10.31 0.11 -15.52
C ALA A 15 8.85 0.44 -15.20
N ALA A 16 8.18 1.12 -16.13
CA ALA A 16 6.78 1.49 -16.08
C ALA A 16 6.25 1.68 -17.50
N ALA A 17 4.94 1.74 -17.66
CA ALA A 17 4.28 2.03 -18.92
C ALA A 17 3.20 3.09 -18.73
N LEU A 18 3.02 3.93 -19.74
CA LEU A 18 1.87 4.80 -19.89
C LEU A 18 1.12 4.36 -21.14
N PHE A 19 -0.05 3.76 -20.96
CA PHE A 19 -0.94 3.46 -22.07
C PHE A 19 -1.71 4.72 -22.48
N ILE A 20 -1.63 5.05 -23.76
CA ILE A 20 -2.29 6.20 -24.38
C ILE A 20 -3.34 5.67 -25.34
N LYS A 21 -4.61 6.01 -25.08
CA LYS A 21 -5.71 5.63 -25.97
C LYS A 21 -5.54 6.37 -27.30
N ASN A 22 -5.80 5.68 -28.41
CA ASN A 22 -5.80 6.29 -29.75
C ASN A 22 -6.62 7.60 -29.76
N GLY A 23 -6.07 8.63 -30.39
CA GLY A 23 -6.67 9.97 -30.46
C GLY A 23 -6.28 10.91 -29.32
N VAL A 24 -5.71 10.40 -28.23
CA VAL A 24 -5.16 11.25 -27.16
C VAL A 24 -3.79 11.76 -27.58
N LYS A 25 -3.65 13.08 -27.71
CA LYS A 25 -2.36 13.75 -27.95
C LYS A 25 -1.73 14.12 -26.61
N ILE A 26 -0.43 13.83 -26.47
CA ILE A 26 0.38 14.26 -25.33
C ILE A 26 1.67 14.87 -25.86
N GLU A 27 2.22 15.81 -25.11
CA GLU A 27 3.57 16.33 -25.34
C GLU A 27 4.59 15.42 -24.63
N PRO A 28 5.69 15.03 -25.29
CA PRO A 28 6.75 14.27 -24.64
C PRO A 28 7.34 15.05 -23.46
N LEU A 29 7.52 14.41 -22.31
CA LEU A 29 8.29 15.02 -21.22
C LEU A 29 9.80 14.97 -21.50
N LEU A 30 10.24 13.88 -22.14
CA LEU A 30 11.65 13.63 -22.49
C LEU A 30 11.82 13.72 -24.01
N HIS A 31 12.44 14.81 -24.45
CA HIS A 31 12.77 15.09 -25.84
C HIS A 31 14.16 14.51 -26.21
N GLY A 32 14.40 14.20 -27.48
CA GLY A 32 15.66 13.61 -27.95
C GLY A 32 15.51 12.63 -29.12
N GLY A 33 16.19 11.49 -29.04
CA GLY A 33 16.43 10.56 -30.16
C GLY A 33 15.24 9.79 -30.72
N GLY A 34 14.00 10.14 -30.37
CA GLY A 34 12.81 9.61 -31.04
C GLY A 34 12.37 8.20 -30.60
N GLN A 35 12.94 7.64 -29.54
CA GLN A 35 12.47 6.38 -28.95
C GLN A 35 10.99 6.46 -28.54
N GLU A 36 10.34 5.29 -28.40
CA GLU A 36 8.91 5.20 -28.04
C GLU A 36 8.01 6.05 -28.94
N LYS A 37 8.28 6.02 -30.26
CA LYS A 37 7.56 6.81 -31.29
C LYS A 37 7.65 8.32 -31.07
N GLY A 38 8.76 8.79 -30.50
CA GLY A 38 8.98 10.19 -30.14
C GLY A 38 8.32 10.64 -28.84
N LEU A 39 7.63 9.76 -28.11
CA LEU A 39 6.89 10.12 -26.89
C LEU A 39 7.74 10.09 -25.62
N ARG A 40 8.85 9.35 -25.63
CA ARG A 40 9.78 9.24 -24.50
C ARG A 40 11.17 8.90 -25.02
N SER A 41 11.99 9.93 -25.19
CA SER A 41 13.39 9.75 -25.62
C SER A 41 14.28 9.26 -24.48
N SER A 42 15.32 8.49 -24.84
CA SER A 42 16.40 7.89 -24.03
C SER A 42 16.55 6.41 -24.40
N THR A 43 17.78 5.90 -24.34
CA THR A 43 18.09 4.48 -24.57
C THR A 43 17.17 3.58 -23.74
N GLU A 44 16.61 2.57 -24.39
CA GLU A 44 15.67 1.64 -23.80
C GLU A 44 16.36 0.79 -22.72
N ASN A 45 15.72 0.69 -21.56
CA ASN A 45 16.16 -0.23 -20.50
C ASN A 45 15.66 -1.65 -20.81
N VAL A 46 16.27 -2.28 -21.81
CA VAL A 46 15.86 -3.59 -22.36
C VAL A 46 15.69 -4.65 -21.25
N PRO A 47 16.62 -4.85 -20.30
CA PRO A 47 16.43 -5.84 -19.24
C PRO A 47 15.20 -5.56 -18.37
N ALA A 48 14.95 -4.30 -18.01
CA ALA A 48 13.80 -3.94 -17.19
C ALA A 48 12.47 -4.07 -17.96
N ILE A 49 12.47 -3.78 -19.27
CA ILE A 49 11.31 -3.97 -20.15
C ILE A 49 10.97 -5.46 -20.27
N VAL A 50 11.96 -6.32 -20.51
CA VAL A 50 11.77 -7.79 -20.58
C VAL A 50 11.27 -8.32 -19.24
N GLY A 51 11.87 -7.90 -18.13
CA GLY A 51 11.42 -8.29 -16.80
C GLY A 51 10.00 -7.83 -16.48
N PHE A 52 9.61 -6.64 -16.94
CA PHE A 52 8.24 -6.14 -16.80
C PHE A 52 7.26 -6.97 -17.65
N ALA A 53 7.59 -7.28 -18.89
CA ALA A 53 6.76 -8.15 -19.74
C ALA A 53 6.52 -9.52 -19.08
N LYS A 54 7.58 -10.15 -18.54
CA LYS A 54 7.42 -11.43 -17.85
C LYS A 54 6.60 -11.31 -16.56
N ALA A 55 6.78 -10.24 -15.80
CA ALA A 55 5.98 -9.98 -14.60
C ALA A 55 4.49 -9.80 -14.95
N ALA A 56 4.18 -9.12 -16.06
CA ALA A 56 2.80 -8.97 -16.55
C ALA A 56 2.17 -10.31 -16.95
N GLU A 57 2.90 -11.15 -17.69
CA GLU A 57 2.46 -12.50 -18.06
C GLU A 57 2.13 -13.36 -16.82
N ILE A 58 3.02 -13.36 -15.82
CA ILE A 58 2.79 -14.07 -14.56
C ILE A 58 1.60 -13.46 -13.81
N ALA A 59 1.52 -12.13 -13.71
CA ALA A 59 0.43 -11.46 -13.01
C ALA A 59 -0.93 -11.82 -13.61
N ILE A 60 -1.08 -11.82 -14.94
CA ILE A 60 -2.32 -12.20 -15.64
C ILE A 60 -2.72 -13.65 -15.32
N SER A 61 -1.76 -14.58 -15.38
CA SER A 61 -2.02 -16.01 -15.14
C SER A 61 -2.33 -16.35 -13.67
N THR A 62 -1.83 -15.57 -12.71
CA THR A 62 -2.04 -15.84 -11.27
C THR A 62 -3.10 -14.95 -10.61
N MET A 63 -3.59 -13.89 -11.28
CA MET A 63 -4.35 -12.80 -10.68
C MET A 63 -5.57 -13.28 -9.88
N GLU A 64 -6.45 -14.09 -10.48
CA GLU A 64 -7.71 -14.47 -9.84
C GLU A 64 -7.47 -15.36 -8.61
N LYS A 65 -6.51 -16.30 -8.69
CA LYS A 65 -6.13 -17.14 -7.55
C LYS A 65 -5.50 -16.32 -6.43
N GLU A 66 -4.62 -15.37 -6.76
CA GLU A 66 -4.02 -14.48 -5.77
C GLU A 66 -5.06 -13.56 -5.13
N LYS A 67 -6.00 -13.02 -5.92
CA LYS A 67 -7.10 -12.19 -5.46
C LYS A 67 -7.96 -12.92 -4.44
N GLU A 68 -8.38 -14.16 -4.72
CA GLU A 68 -9.18 -14.96 -3.77
C GLU A 68 -8.42 -15.18 -2.46
N ARG A 69 -7.16 -15.65 -2.54
CA ARG A 69 -6.33 -15.93 -1.37
C ARG A 69 -6.07 -14.69 -0.53
N LEU A 70 -5.68 -13.58 -1.17
CA LEU A 70 -5.36 -12.33 -0.48
C LEU A 70 -6.60 -11.67 0.11
N THR A 71 -7.75 -11.77 -0.55
CA THR A 71 -9.05 -11.30 -0.01
C THR A 71 -9.34 -11.98 1.31
N ARG A 72 -9.24 -13.31 1.39
CA ARG A 72 -9.46 -14.05 2.65
C ARG A 72 -8.53 -13.62 3.77
N LEU A 73 -7.23 -13.46 3.48
CA LEU A 73 -6.26 -13.00 4.48
C LEU A 73 -6.51 -11.56 4.92
N ARG A 74 -6.84 -10.68 3.97
CA ARG A 74 -7.18 -9.27 4.21
C ARG A 74 -8.41 -9.16 5.12
N ASP A 75 -9.47 -9.90 4.80
CA ASP A 75 -10.73 -9.84 5.53
C ASP A 75 -10.57 -10.40 6.94
N LYS A 76 -9.83 -11.51 7.10
CA LYS A 76 -9.42 -12.03 8.43
C LYS A 76 -8.73 -10.95 9.27
N ILE A 77 -7.77 -10.23 8.70
CA ILE A 77 -7.08 -9.13 9.41
C ILE A 77 -8.05 -8.03 9.81
N ILE A 78 -8.88 -7.56 8.86
CA ILE A 78 -9.81 -6.45 9.11
C ILE A 78 -10.80 -6.82 10.20
N GLU A 79 -11.44 -7.99 10.10
CA GLU A 79 -12.46 -8.45 11.05
C GLU A 79 -11.86 -8.64 12.45
N THR A 80 -10.72 -9.33 12.56
CA THR A 80 -10.08 -9.54 13.86
C THR A 80 -9.67 -8.22 14.51
N LEU A 81 -9.01 -7.32 13.78
CA LEU A 81 -8.53 -6.06 14.36
C LEU A 81 -9.68 -5.13 14.76
N THR A 82 -10.73 -5.03 13.97
CA THR A 82 -11.88 -4.16 14.28
C THR A 82 -12.76 -4.72 15.39
N LYS A 83 -12.74 -6.04 15.61
CA LYS A 83 -13.47 -6.71 16.69
C LYS A 83 -12.71 -6.72 18.02
N GLU A 84 -11.40 -7.00 17.99
CA GLU A 84 -10.60 -7.24 19.19
C GLU A 84 -9.96 -5.98 19.78
N ILE A 85 -9.68 -4.97 18.95
CA ILE A 85 -9.03 -3.74 19.40
C ILE A 85 -10.08 -2.63 19.55
N PRO A 86 -10.35 -2.14 20.76
CA PRO A 86 -11.27 -1.03 20.96
C PRO A 86 -10.83 0.22 20.19
N ASN A 87 -11.79 1.02 19.70
CA ASN A 87 -11.51 2.25 18.94
C ASN A 87 -10.56 2.03 17.74
N CYS A 88 -10.68 0.86 17.10
CA CYS A 88 -10.05 0.51 15.83
C CYS A 88 -11.07 0.69 14.70
N TYR A 89 -10.72 1.44 13.67
CA TYR A 89 -11.61 1.72 12.55
C TYR A 89 -10.94 1.40 11.22
N LEU A 90 -11.74 0.90 10.29
CA LEU A 90 -11.33 0.68 8.92
C LEU A 90 -11.43 1.99 8.12
N ASN A 91 -10.34 2.38 7.48
CA ASN A 91 -10.33 3.52 6.57
C ASN A 91 -10.65 3.04 5.15
N GLY A 92 -11.59 3.72 4.49
CA GLY A 92 -11.98 3.47 3.10
C GLY A 92 -13.15 2.50 2.98
N HIS A 93 -13.59 2.22 1.75
CA HIS A 93 -14.78 1.42 1.52
C HIS A 93 -14.59 -0.02 2.05
N PRO A 94 -15.59 -0.62 2.74
CA PRO A 94 -15.49 -1.98 3.29
C PRO A 94 -15.45 -3.06 2.19
N VAL A 95 -16.33 -2.94 1.18
CA VAL A 95 -16.45 -3.93 0.08
C VAL A 95 -15.68 -3.55 -1.20
N LYS A 96 -15.85 -2.32 -1.73
CA LYS A 96 -15.20 -1.84 -2.96
C LYS A 96 -13.73 -1.49 -2.70
N ARG A 97 -12.92 -2.52 -2.50
CA ARG A 97 -11.53 -2.42 -2.05
C ARG A 97 -10.63 -3.42 -2.77
N ILE A 98 -9.41 -3.01 -3.06
CA ILE A 98 -8.39 -3.92 -3.60
C ILE A 98 -8.08 -5.06 -2.61
N TYR A 99 -7.89 -6.27 -3.14
CA TYR A 99 -7.81 -7.52 -2.38
C TYR A 99 -6.62 -7.63 -1.42
N ASN A 100 -5.64 -6.74 -1.48
CA ASN A 100 -4.42 -6.82 -0.67
C ASN A 100 -4.21 -5.64 0.29
N ASN A 101 -5.15 -4.69 0.38
CA ASN A 101 -4.98 -3.48 1.18
C ASN A 101 -5.77 -3.55 2.49
N ILE A 102 -5.09 -3.27 3.60
CA ILE A 102 -5.70 -2.93 4.88
C ILE A 102 -5.20 -1.55 5.27
N ASN A 103 -6.12 -0.60 5.47
CA ASN A 103 -5.83 0.68 6.09
C ASN A 103 -6.74 0.82 7.31
N VAL A 104 -6.14 0.83 8.50
CA VAL A 104 -6.86 0.90 9.78
C VAL A 104 -6.27 2.01 10.63
N ARG A 105 -7.12 2.61 11.45
CA ARG A 105 -6.71 3.63 12.43
C ARG A 105 -7.04 3.20 13.83
N PHE A 106 -6.18 3.59 14.76
CA PHE A 106 -6.35 3.37 16.18
C PHE A 106 -6.40 4.71 16.89
N SER A 107 -7.49 4.95 17.63
CA SER A 107 -7.57 6.16 18.44
C SER A 107 -6.58 6.10 19.60
N PHE A 108 -6.11 7.27 20.03
CA PHE A 108 -5.20 7.48 21.18
C PHE A 108 -3.78 6.96 20.99
N VAL A 109 -3.37 6.73 19.75
CA VAL A 109 -2.04 6.21 19.41
C VAL A 109 -1.54 6.86 18.13
N GLU A 110 -0.25 7.10 18.03
CA GLU A 110 0.38 7.55 16.79
C GLU A 110 0.78 6.36 15.91
N GLY A 111 0.47 6.45 14.62
CA GLY A 111 0.78 5.42 13.64
C GLY A 111 2.29 5.17 13.50
N GLU A 112 3.12 6.20 13.65
CA GLU A 112 4.59 6.05 13.59
C GLU A 112 5.11 5.20 14.75
N ALA A 113 4.60 5.41 15.95
CA ALA A 113 4.95 4.59 17.12
C ALA A 113 4.54 3.13 16.90
N ILE A 114 3.35 2.89 16.33
CA ILE A 114 2.91 1.53 15.95
C ILE A 114 3.88 0.93 14.94
N LEU A 115 4.26 1.68 13.89
CA LEU A 115 5.19 1.23 12.86
C LEU A 115 6.55 0.84 13.46
N PHE A 116 7.14 1.69 14.31
CA PHE A 116 8.43 1.41 14.94
C PHE A 116 8.37 0.17 15.85
N MET A 117 7.31 0.04 16.65
CA MET A 117 7.10 -1.11 17.52
C MET A 117 6.85 -2.40 16.72
N LEU A 118 6.11 -2.35 15.62
CA LEU A 118 5.95 -3.50 14.73
C LEU A 118 7.26 -3.88 14.05
N ASN A 119 8.07 -2.89 13.65
CA ASN A 119 9.37 -3.12 13.04
C ASN A 119 10.34 -3.83 14.01
N SER A 120 10.30 -3.52 15.31
CA SER A 120 11.09 -4.25 16.32
C SER A 120 10.67 -5.72 16.48
N HIS A 121 9.46 -6.07 16.00
CA HIS A 121 8.96 -7.45 15.92
C HIS A 121 9.14 -8.05 14.51
N GLY A 122 9.89 -7.40 13.62
CA GLY A 122 10.12 -7.88 12.25
C GLY A 122 8.92 -7.72 11.31
N ILE A 123 7.93 -6.89 11.67
CA ILE A 123 6.73 -6.66 10.87
C ILE A 123 6.83 -5.29 10.17
N ALA A 124 6.89 -5.32 8.85
CA ALA A 124 6.91 -4.11 8.03
C ALA A 124 5.49 -3.62 7.70
N VAL A 125 5.19 -2.38 8.06
CA VAL A 125 3.98 -1.66 7.67
C VAL A 125 4.34 -0.29 7.12
N SER A 126 3.36 0.43 6.59
CA SER A 126 3.52 1.88 6.32
C SER A 126 2.55 2.64 7.19
N THR A 127 2.87 3.87 7.55
CA THR A 127 1.89 4.86 8.00
C THR A 127 1.37 5.62 6.79
N ALA A 128 0.37 6.46 7.00
CA ALA A 128 -0.10 7.38 5.98
C ALA A 128 1.04 8.33 5.52
N SER A 129 0.83 9.08 4.44
CA SER A 129 1.82 9.82 3.62
C SER A 129 2.83 10.76 4.32
N ALA A 130 2.77 10.92 5.64
CA ALA A 130 3.58 11.87 6.41
C ALA A 130 5.06 11.47 6.55
N CYS A 131 5.41 10.17 6.62
CA CYS A 131 6.81 9.77 6.93
C CYS A 131 7.85 10.16 5.87
N SER A 132 7.44 10.60 4.68
CA SER A 132 8.37 11.06 3.63
C SER A 132 8.26 12.57 3.36
N SER A 133 7.36 13.26 4.05
CA SER A 133 7.21 14.71 3.94
C SER A 133 8.04 15.39 5.03
N PRO A 134 8.90 16.38 4.70
CA PRO A 134 9.57 17.19 5.72
C PRO A 134 8.58 18.02 6.57
N LYS A 135 7.30 18.09 6.16
CA LYS A 135 6.21 18.66 6.94
C LYS A 135 5.38 17.55 7.56
N LEU A 136 5.12 17.66 8.87
CA LEU A 136 4.22 16.81 9.69
C LEU A 136 2.73 16.96 9.29
N GLU A 137 2.45 16.93 7.99
CA GLU A 137 1.11 17.05 7.44
C GLU A 137 0.44 15.67 7.39
N PRO A 138 -0.84 15.55 7.79
CA PRO A 138 -1.59 14.32 7.64
C PRO A 138 -1.72 13.95 6.16
N SER A 139 -2.05 12.69 5.87
CA SER A 139 -2.27 12.26 4.50
C SER A 139 -3.42 13.03 3.86
N HIS A 140 -3.13 13.76 2.79
CA HIS A 140 -4.14 14.48 2.00
C HIS A 140 -5.28 13.56 1.52
N VAL A 141 -5.02 12.26 1.32
CA VAL A 141 -6.06 11.26 0.98
C VAL A 141 -7.01 11.02 2.14
N LEU A 142 -6.48 10.83 3.36
CA LEU A 142 -7.31 10.63 4.55
C LEU A 142 -8.08 11.91 4.90
N SER A 143 -7.45 13.07 4.77
CA SER A 143 -8.13 14.37 4.93
C SER A 143 -9.25 14.56 3.91
N ALA A 144 -9.05 14.18 2.64
CA ALA A 144 -10.08 14.22 1.61
C ALA A 144 -11.24 13.24 1.87
N MET A 145 -11.00 12.19 2.65
CA MET A 145 -12.04 11.28 3.14
C MET A 145 -12.80 11.82 4.35
N GLY A 146 -12.44 13.00 4.85
CA GLY A 146 -13.09 13.65 5.99
C GLY A 146 -12.54 13.25 7.36
N LEU A 147 -11.42 12.52 7.43
CA LEU A 147 -10.78 12.24 8.71
C LEU A 147 -10.16 13.51 9.27
N LYS A 148 -10.34 13.71 10.58
CA LYS A 148 -9.60 14.74 11.30
C LYS A 148 -8.11 14.40 11.31
N GLN A 149 -7.27 15.41 11.50
CA GLN A 149 -5.83 15.24 11.57
C GLN A 149 -5.41 14.20 12.62
N GLU A 150 -5.98 14.30 13.83
CA GLU A 150 -5.78 13.34 14.94
C GLU A 150 -6.12 11.89 14.56
N GLU A 151 -7.18 11.67 13.79
CA GLU A 151 -7.59 10.34 13.34
C GLU A 151 -6.67 9.80 12.23
N ALA A 152 -6.18 10.69 11.36
CA ALA A 152 -5.26 10.34 10.30
C ALA A 152 -3.88 9.94 10.85
N HIS A 153 -3.42 10.57 11.94
CA HIS A 153 -2.13 10.24 12.57
C HIS A 153 -2.09 8.83 13.16
N GLY A 154 -3.21 8.31 13.67
CA GLY A 154 -3.31 6.94 14.19
C GLY A 154 -3.44 5.85 13.12
N SER A 155 -3.28 6.17 11.84
CA SER A 155 -3.50 5.25 10.72
C SER A 155 -2.25 4.49 10.30
N ILE A 156 -2.39 3.17 10.12
CA ILE A 156 -1.40 2.29 9.48
C ILE A 156 -1.99 1.62 8.25
N ARG A 157 -1.10 1.30 7.30
CA ARG A 157 -1.38 0.55 6.09
C ARG A 157 -0.56 -0.74 6.08
N ILE A 158 -1.28 -1.85 6.05
CA ILE A 158 -0.73 -3.18 5.78
C ILE A 158 -1.07 -3.54 4.33
N SER A 159 -0.09 -4.02 3.58
CA SER A 159 -0.26 -4.43 2.19
C SER A 159 0.24 -5.86 2.02
N LEU A 160 -0.64 -6.75 1.62
CA LEU A 160 -0.33 -8.17 1.44
C LEU A 160 0.26 -8.42 0.06
N GLY A 161 1.03 -9.50 -0.05
CA GLY A 161 1.70 -9.89 -1.29
C GLY A 161 1.65 -11.39 -1.57
N ARG A 162 2.21 -11.76 -2.72
CA ARG A 162 2.28 -13.13 -3.26
C ARG A 162 2.79 -14.13 -2.23
N TRP A 163 3.77 -13.71 -1.43
CA TRP A 163 4.44 -14.57 -0.45
C TRP A 163 3.87 -14.49 0.96
N THR A 164 2.87 -13.62 1.23
CA THR A 164 2.24 -13.55 2.54
C THR A 164 1.62 -14.89 2.92
N LYS A 165 2.02 -15.44 4.06
CA LYS A 165 1.53 -16.72 4.60
C LYS A 165 0.49 -16.49 5.69
N GLU A 166 -0.38 -17.47 5.89
CA GLU A 166 -1.35 -17.40 6.99
C GLU A 166 -0.68 -17.37 8.37
N SER A 167 0.46 -18.05 8.53
CA SER A 167 1.25 -17.99 9.77
C SER A 167 1.74 -16.57 10.09
N GLU A 168 2.12 -15.79 9.08
CA GLU A 168 2.54 -14.39 9.25
C GLU A 168 1.35 -13.49 9.61
N VAL A 169 0.17 -13.77 9.03
CA VAL A 169 -1.09 -13.10 9.41
C VAL A 169 -1.44 -13.39 10.87
N ASN A 170 -1.36 -14.65 11.30
CA ASN A 170 -1.62 -15.02 12.68
C ASN A 170 -0.61 -14.39 13.65
N TYR A 171 0.66 -14.28 13.24
CA TYR A 171 1.69 -13.59 14.01
C TYR A 171 1.39 -12.10 14.15
N LEU A 172 1.01 -11.42 13.05
CA LEU A 172 0.57 -10.02 13.09
C LEU A 172 -0.61 -9.83 14.05
N LEU A 173 -1.62 -10.70 13.98
CA LEU A 173 -2.81 -10.64 14.83
C LEU A 173 -2.51 -10.90 16.32
N LYS A 174 -1.41 -11.59 16.64
CA LYS A 174 -0.93 -11.72 18.02
C LYS A 174 -0.17 -10.47 18.49
N VAL A 175 0.64 -9.86 17.62
CA VAL A 175 1.56 -8.77 18.00
C VAL A 175 0.87 -7.40 18.02
N LEU A 176 0.07 -7.10 17.00
CA LEU A 176 -0.50 -5.76 16.82
C LEU A 176 -1.43 -5.33 17.97
N PRO A 177 -2.34 -6.17 18.51
CA PRO A 177 -3.14 -5.79 19.67
C PRO A 177 -2.30 -5.42 20.89
N GLU A 178 -1.24 -6.19 21.18
CA GLU A 178 -0.33 -5.93 22.31
C GLU A 178 0.46 -4.63 22.12
N VAL A 179 0.92 -4.35 20.89
CA VAL A 179 1.58 -3.08 20.56
C VAL A 179 0.64 -1.90 20.79
N VAL A 180 -0.59 -1.97 20.27
CA VAL A 180 -1.58 -0.89 20.43
C VAL A 180 -1.93 -0.69 21.90
N LYS A 181 -2.09 -1.77 22.68
CA LYS A 181 -2.36 -1.71 24.11
C LYS A 181 -1.24 -0.99 24.87
N LYS A 182 0.02 -1.40 24.67
CA LYS A 182 1.19 -0.79 25.34
C LYS A 182 1.33 0.69 25.02
N LEU A 183 1.13 1.07 23.76
CA LEU A 183 1.22 2.47 23.36
C LEU A 183 0.08 3.32 23.94
N ARG A 184 -1.11 2.75 24.15
CA ARG A 184 -2.22 3.43 24.82
C ARG A 184 -1.98 3.62 26.32
N GLU A 185 -1.27 2.71 26.97
CA GLU A 185 -0.93 2.84 28.41
C GLU A 185 -0.05 4.07 28.70
N ILE A 186 0.77 4.49 27.73
CA ILE A 186 1.65 5.66 27.83
C ILE A 186 1.08 6.90 27.13
N SER A 187 -0.10 6.79 26.51
CA SER A 187 -0.72 7.90 25.80
C SER A 187 -1.35 8.89 26.79
N PRO A 188 -1.10 10.20 26.65
CA PRO A 188 -1.76 11.20 27.48
C PRO A 188 -3.24 11.40 27.09
N TYR A 189 -3.67 10.86 25.95
CA TYR A 189 -5.04 10.94 25.44
C TYR A 189 -5.80 9.64 25.77
N LYS A 190 -7.04 9.74 26.27
CA LYS A 190 -7.91 8.61 26.62
C LYS A 190 -9.25 8.72 25.92
#